data_AF-A0A954Z2N1-F1
#
_entry.id   AF-A0A954Z2N1-F1
#
_cell.length_a   1.000
_cell.length_b   1.000
_cell.length_c   1.000
_cell.angle_alpha   90.00
_cell.angle_beta   90.00
_cell.angle_gamma   90.00
#
_symmetry.space_group_name_H-M   'P 1'
#
loop_
_entity.id
_entity.type
_entity.pdbx_description
1 polymer ?
#
loop_
_entity_poly.entity_id
_entity_poly.type
_entity_poly.pdbx_seq_one_letter_code
_entity_poly.pdbx_strand_id
1 'polypeptide(L)' 'MRSPNGNNKVLVAMSGGVDSSVAACLLREQGCEVVGVFMRLGSENHIAPGAGEACRADAPRTISLPIAK' A
#
# COMPACT_ATOMS: atom_id res chain seq x y z
N MET A 1 -25.21 16.09 -6.18
CA MET A 1 -25.58 15.71 -4.80
C MET A 1 -24.38 16.02 -3.90
N ARG A 2 -24.62 16.84 -2.87
CA ARG A 2 -23.70 17.64 -2.01
C ARG A 2 -22.59 18.48 -2.69
N SER A 3 -22.86 19.78 -2.62
CA SER A 3 -22.06 21.00 -2.83
C SER A 3 -21.53 21.46 -1.43
N PRO A 4 -21.20 22.72 -1.13
CA PRO A 4 -20.24 23.72 -1.64
C PRO A 4 -19.15 24.04 -0.58
N ASN A 5 -17.95 24.42 -1.01
CA ASN A 5 -16.76 24.79 -0.20
C ASN A 5 -15.97 23.65 0.46
N GLY A 6 -14.77 23.41 -0.08
CA GLY A 6 -13.66 22.74 0.60
C GLY A 6 -13.31 21.38 -0.01
N ASN A 7 -12.36 21.39 -0.95
CA ASN A 7 -11.49 20.29 -1.39
C ASN A 7 -12.01 18.87 -1.12
N ASN A 8 -12.43 18.15 -2.17
CA ASN A 8 -12.81 16.74 -2.06
C ASN A 8 -11.62 15.89 -1.58
N LYS A 9 -11.54 15.66 -0.25
CA LYS A 9 -10.53 14.81 0.38
C LYS A 9 -10.95 13.35 0.28
N VAL A 10 -10.09 12.51 -0.28
CA VAL A 10 -10.36 11.09 -0.52
C VAL A 10 -9.25 10.24 0.09
N LEU A 11 -9.64 9.30 0.95
CA LEU A 11 -8.75 8.25 1.44
C LEU A 11 -8.77 7.07 0.47
N VAL A 12 -7.59 6.59 0.06
CA VAL A 12 -7.43 5.42 -0.80
C VAL A 12 -6.69 4.33 -0.04
N ALA A 13 -7.31 3.15 0.08
CA ALA A 13 -6.63 1.97 0.59
C ALA A 13 -5.59 1.49 -0.43
N MET A 14 -4.32 1.71 -0.14
CA MET A 14 -3.18 1.32 -0.96
C MET A 14 -2.75 -0.09 -0.55
N SER A 15 -2.95 -1.07 -1.43
CA SER A 15 -2.50 -2.45 -1.18
C SER A 15 -1.03 -2.67 -1.59
N GLY A 16 -0.46 -1.74 -2.35
CA GLY A 16 0.81 -1.92 -3.06
C GLY A 16 0.64 -2.48 -4.48
N GLY A 17 -0.60 -2.81 -4.88
CA GLY A 17 -0.93 -3.23 -6.24
C GLY A 17 -1.15 -2.06 -7.22
N VAL A 18 -1.17 -2.40 -8.51
CA VAL A 18 -1.38 -1.45 -9.62
C VAL A 18 -2.76 -0.78 -9.56
N ASP A 19 -3.82 -1.52 -9.21
CA ASP A 19 -5.19 -1.00 -9.24
C ASP A 19 -5.37 0.18 -8.28
N SER A 20 -4.91 0.02 -7.03
CA SER A 20 -4.98 1.09 -6.02
C SER A 20 -4.15 2.32 -6.41
N SER A 21 -3.03 2.11 -7.11
CA SER A 21 -2.16 3.18 -7.59
C SER A 21 -2.82 3.97 -8.74
N VAL A 22 -3.44 3.27 -9.69
CA VAL A 22 -4.16 3.90 -10.81
C VAL A 22 -5.40 4.64 -10.29
N ALA A 23 -6.15 4.05 -9.37
CA ALA A 23 -7.30 4.71 -8.74
C ALA A 23 -6.91 6.03 -8.05
N ALA A 24 -5.83 6.03 -7.27
CA ALA A 24 -5.32 7.25 -6.63
C ALA A 24 -4.89 8.31 -7.66
N CYS A 25 -4.28 7.90 -8.78
CA CYS A 25 -3.88 8.80 -9.86
C CYS A 25 -5.10 9.49 -10.51
N LEU A 26 -6.12 8.71 -10.89
CA LEU A 26 -7.32 9.24 -11.52
C LEU A 26 -8.09 10.20 -10.61
N LEU A 27 -8.17 9.89 -9.31
CA LEU A 27 -8.78 10.78 -8.33
C LEU A 27 -8.01 12.11 -8.19
N ARG A 28 -6.68 12.06 -8.22
CA ARG A 28 -5.83 13.26 -8.20
C ARG A 28 -6.03 14.10 -9.47
N GLU A 29 -6.12 13.48 -10.64
CA GLU A 29 -6.39 14.16 -11.92
C GLU A 29 -7.77 14.83 -11.96
N GLN A 30 -8.74 14.27 -11.24
CA GLN A 30 -10.07 14.87 -11.06
C GLN A 30 -10.09 16.04 -10.04
N GLY A 31 -8.94 16.42 -9.49
CA GLY A 31 -8.82 17.53 -8.55
C GLY A 31 -9.17 17.17 -7.11
N CYS A 32 -9.15 15.88 -6.75
CA CYS A 32 -9.32 15.45 -5.36
C CYS A 32 -8.02 15.56 -4.57
N GLU A 33 -8.11 15.89 -3.29
CA GLU A 33 -7.01 15.79 -2.34
C GLU A 33 -6.93 14.34 -1.84
N VAL A 34 -6.01 13.56 -2.40
CA VAL A 34 -5.91 12.11 -2.16
C VAL A 34 -4.89 11.80 -1.07
N VAL A 35 -5.29 10.98 -0.10
CA VAL A 35 -4.42 10.41 0.94
C VAL A 35 -4.40 8.89 0.82
N GLY A 36 -3.23 8.32 0.53
CA GLY A 36 -3.05 6.86 0.48
C GLY A 36 -2.82 6.27 1.86
N VAL A 37 -3.47 5.14 2.16
CA VAL A 37 -3.38 4.44 3.45
C VAL A 37 -3.07 2.97 3.23
N PHE A 38 -2.01 2.46 3.87
CA PHE A 38 -1.70 1.03 3.88
C PHE A 38 -2.16 0.42 5.21
N MET A 39 -2.99 -0.62 5.15
CA MET A 39 -3.50 -1.30 6.34
C MET A 39 -2.71 -2.58 6.59
N ARG A 40 -2.20 -2.77 7.82
CA ARG A 40 -1.59 -4.03 8.25
C ARG A 40 -2.67 -4.93 8.85
N LEU A 41 -3.14 -5.89 8.06
CA LEU A 41 -4.25 -6.78 8.45
C LEU A 41 -3.79 -8.11 9.09
N GLY A 42 -2.49 -8.36 9.18
CA GLY A 42 -1.92 -9.57 9.78
C GLY A 42 -1.47 -9.37 11.23
N SER A 43 -1.71 -10.37 12.09
CA SER A 43 -1.18 -10.46 13.45
C SER A 43 0.29 -10.92 13.45
N GLU A 44 1.14 -10.32 14.26
CA GLU A 44 2.58 -10.61 14.39
C GLU A 44 2.88 -12.08 14.78
N ASN A 45 1.88 -12.81 15.28
CA ASN A 45 2.04 -14.14 15.91
C ASN A 45 1.65 -15.35 15.04
N HIS A 46 1.32 -15.18 13.75
CA HIS A 46 0.97 -16.29 12.85
C HIS A 46 1.81 -16.34 11.56
N ILE A 47 3.03 -15.81 11.62
CA ILE A 47 4.01 -16.00 10.56
C ILE A 47 4.80 -17.27 10.89
N ALA A 48 4.52 -18.36 10.17
CA ALA A 48 5.41 -19.53 10.18
C ALA A 48 6.85 -19.05 9.88
N PRO A 49 7.89 -19.55 10.57
CA PRO A 49 9.26 -19.13 10.31
C PRO A 49 9.57 -19.35 8.82
N GLY A 50 9.75 -18.25 8.07
CA GLY A 50 9.95 -18.26 6.61
C GLY A 50 8.83 -17.65 5.75
N ALA A 51 7.68 -17.27 6.32
CA ALA A 51 6.54 -16.70 5.56
C ALA A 51 6.31 -15.20 5.84
N GLY A 52 7.36 -14.48 6.25
CA GLY A 52 7.23 -13.14 6.85
C GLY A 52 7.59 -11.95 5.97
N GLU A 53 7.32 -12.00 4.65
CA GLU A 53 7.85 -10.98 3.73
C GLU A 53 6.82 -10.51 2.69
N ALA A 54 5.52 -10.79 2.85
CA ALA A 54 4.55 -10.40 1.83
C ALA A 54 4.15 -8.91 1.90
N CYS A 55 4.43 -8.20 3.00
CA CYS A 55 3.87 -6.86 3.26
C CYS A 55 4.81 -5.91 4.05
N ARG A 56 6.12 -5.86 3.75
CA ARG A 56 7.01 -4.79 4.26
C ARG A 56 7.43 -3.85 3.13
N ALA A 57 7.11 -2.56 3.25
CA ALA A 57 7.68 -1.51 2.40
C ALA A 57 9.19 -1.27 2.70
N ASP A 58 9.66 -1.66 3.89
CA ASP A 58 11.05 -1.53 4.37
C ASP A 58 11.69 -2.90 4.71
N ALA A 59 11.54 -3.91 3.84
CA ALA A 59 12.35 -5.11 3.96
C ALA A 59 13.72 -4.89 3.26
N PRO A 60 14.86 -5.03 3.96
CA PRO A 60 16.16 -5.03 3.30
C PRO A 60 16.17 -6.21 2.32
N ARG A 61 16.49 -5.94 1.05
CA ARG A 61 16.66 -6.99 0.03
C ARG A 61 17.91 -7.81 0.33
N THR A 62 17.86 -8.69 1.32
CA THR A 62 18.89 -9.69 1.51
C THR A 62 18.69 -10.74 0.43
N ILE A 63 19.35 -10.52 -0.70
CA ILE A 63 19.54 -11.55 -1.72
C ILE A 63 20.52 -12.55 -1.12
N SER A 64 20.01 -13.56 -0.44
CA SER A 64 20.82 -14.73 -0.07
C SER A 64 21.16 -15.47 -1.36
N LEU A 65 22.31 -15.13 -1.96
CA LEU A 65 22.94 -15.96 -2.97
C LEU A 65 23.27 -17.31 -2.31
N PRO A 66 22.88 -18.46 -2.90
CA PRO A 66 23.30 -19.74 -2.37
C PRO A 66 24.81 -19.82 -2.51
N ILE A 67 25.52 -19.90 -1.38
CA ILE A 67 26.93 -20.28 -1.38
C ILE A 67 26.96 -21.70 -1.95
N ALA A 68 27.48 -21.83 -3.17
CA ALA A 68 27.78 -23.10 -3.78
C ALA A 68 28.72 -23.89 -2.86
N LYS A 69 28.36 -25.14 -2.57
CA LYS A 69 29.26 -26.11 -1.97
C LYS A 69 30.10 -26.76 -3.05
#